data_AF-A0A074L1S2-F1
#
_entry.id   AF-A0A074L1S2-F1
#
_cell.length_a   1.000
_cell.length_b   1.000
_cell.length_c   1.000
_cell.angle_alpha   90.00
_cell.angle_beta   90.00
_cell.angle_gamma   90.00
#
_symmetry.space_group_name_H-M   'P 1'
#
loop_
_entity.id
_entity.type
_entity.pdbx_description
1 polymer ?
#
loop_
_entity_poly.entity_id
_entity_poly.type
_entity_poly.pdbx_seq_one_letter_code
_entity_poly.pdbx_strand_id
1 'polypeptide(L)'
;MLEKELGIDELAFGIFTDFFFDISAIKPFCDQGICYKEIEILSEGSNTLGFVFKSLYLSENSKLYIINDDASYLQGPYTKNTVNLPDKFISGLIPGEKLRIFLIEPYMEQNRSKVEISQISHGILDFFGVQKHQYSISQSDCPGFDCSAICNENIKCHQDHTLESLGVALMLRKSENTYYAHGTGTLINNGKQDFEPIMLTAIHVSSLILLDSMQFMFHYRSPQCAPTSNGPMNITVQGAENLDIVAETDLKLIKLNVNPYNNPVFANNPVSYLGWSIIDQNIPYVTGIHHSLGDVQKFMGGSSPSKVTINDQYFWETHLTNGLLDIIGSGSPLFDHNKRIIGANHGRRPGVNYECNHPESPPLLYGRIDKSWYKFCQFLDPDNEGIVALNTITDQVSTKIKTEITGPDLLCSSSTYTLDNVPAGSTVTWSAAPAFLFTNTSGSGNTFTTAPASINGQGTITATITGTCGATTISRNIQVGPPTGIIGLSQNQIICDNQYINLSSEFGYLSYNWTVLGGTVVSGQGTA
;
A
#
# COMPACT_ATOMS: atom_id res chain seq x y z
N MET A 1 -28.30 6.86 -4.89
CA MET A 1 -28.05 8.29 -4.67
C MET A 1 -27.35 8.44 -3.33
N LEU A 2 -26.03 8.27 -3.35
CA LEU A 2 -25.11 8.70 -2.30
C LEU A 2 -24.04 9.51 -3.06
N GLU A 3 -23.84 10.75 -2.64
CA GLU A 3 -22.73 11.64 -3.03
C GLU A 3 -22.56 11.96 -4.53
N LYS A 4 -23.61 12.50 -5.15
CA LYS A 4 -23.50 13.17 -6.46
C LYS A 4 -23.89 14.66 -6.44
N GLU A 5 -24.14 15.24 -5.26
CA GLU A 5 -24.69 16.60 -5.12
C GLU A 5 -23.75 17.67 -4.54
N LEU A 6 -22.48 17.36 -4.29
CA LEU A 6 -21.45 18.39 -4.08
C LEU A 6 -20.32 18.13 -5.06
N GLY A 7 -20.57 18.45 -6.33
CA GLY A 7 -19.64 18.19 -7.42
C GLY A 7 -18.38 19.03 -7.36
N ILE A 8 -17.50 18.82 -6.37
CA ILE A 8 -16.09 19.24 -6.35
C ILE A 8 -15.29 18.33 -5.37
N ASP A 9 -14.95 17.10 -5.75
CA ASP A 9 -13.91 16.28 -5.07
C ASP A 9 -12.49 16.64 -5.57
N GLU A 10 -12.31 17.84 -6.10
CA GLU A 10 -11.09 18.22 -6.80
C GLU A 10 -10.75 19.68 -6.52
N LEU A 11 -9.49 19.96 -6.24
CA LEU A 11 -9.05 21.34 -6.07
C LEU A 11 -8.24 21.73 -7.30
N ALA A 12 -8.67 22.78 -8.00
CA ALA A 12 -7.95 23.35 -9.13
C ALA A 12 -6.76 24.16 -8.62
N PHE A 13 -5.60 24.09 -9.29
CA PHE A 13 -4.38 24.78 -8.88
C PHE A 13 -3.71 25.60 -9.99
N GLY A 14 -4.06 25.35 -11.25
CA GLY A 14 -3.51 26.09 -12.37
C GLY A 14 -4.36 25.96 -13.62
N ILE A 15 -4.40 27.03 -14.41
CA ILE A 15 -5.06 27.05 -15.72
C ILE A 15 -3.97 27.14 -16.78
N PHE A 16 -3.86 26.09 -17.58
CA PHE A 16 -3.02 25.98 -18.76
C PHE A 16 -3.65 26.72 -19.96
N THR A 17 -2.86 27.57 -20.59
CA THR A 17 -3.17 28.20 -21.86
C THR A 17 -2.19 27.73 -22.92
N ASP A 18 -2.61 27.79 -24.19
CA ASP A 18 -1.73 27.46 -25.31
C ASP A 18 -0.54 28.42 -25.35
N PHE A 19 0.65 27.83 -25.43
CA PHE A 19 1.93 28.53 -25.48
C PHE A 19 2.90 27.65 -26.26
N PHE A 20 3.18 28.03 -27.51
CA PHE A 20 4.03 27.25 -28.39
C PHE A 20 5.44 27.81 -28.38
N PHE A 21 6.38 27.00 -27.91
CA PHE A 21 7.78 27.35 -27.89
C PHE A 21 8.66 26.13 -28.20
N ASP A 22 9.66 26.30 -29.05
CA ASP A 22 10.65 25.27 -29.35
C ASP A 22 12.05 25.79 -28.98
N ILE A 23 12.74 25.06 -28.09
CA ILE A 23 14.08 25.44 -27.62
C ILE A 23 15.12 25.47 -28.75
N SER A 24 14.85 24.82 -29.89
CA SER A 24 15.71 24.87 -31.07
C SER A 24 15.88 26.30 -31.61
N ALA A 25 14.95 27.21 -31.31
CA ALA A 25 15.03 28.62 -31.66
C ALA A 25 16.14 29.37 -30.90
N ILE A 26 16.66 28.81 -29.80
CA ILE A 26 17.69 29.45 -28.97
C ILE A 26 19.08 29.07 -29.47
N LYS A 27 19.90 30.10 -29.71
CA LYS A 27 21.32 29.91 -30.04
C LYS A 27 22.06 29.36 -28.81
N PRO A 28 22.75 28.21 -28.92
CA PRO A 28 23.47 27.65 -27.79
C PRO A 28 24.74 28.47 -27.46
N PHE A 29 25.05 28.57 -26.18
CA PHE A 29 26.38 28.95 -25.70
C PHE A 29 27.16 27.67 -25.41
N CYS A 30 28.36 27.52 -25.98
CA CYS A 30 29.17 26.32 -25.77
C CYS A 30 30.51 26.67 -25.14
N ASP A 31 30.89 25.94 -24.11
CA ASP A 31 32.16 26.04 -23.43
C ASP A 31 32.66 24.64 -23.03
N GLN A 32 33.96 24.39 -23.20
CA GLN A 32 34.63 23.13 -22.82
C GLN A 32 33.91 21.84 -23.30
N GLY A 33 33.30 21.87 -24.48
CA GLY A 33 32.62 20.70 -25.06
C GLY A 33 31.20 20.44 -24.53
N ILE A 34 30.65 21.35 -23.73
CA ILE A 34 29.26 21.35 -23.28
C ILE A 34 28.56 22.58 -23.87
N CYS A 35 27.28 22.43 -24.22
CA CYS A 35 26.45 23.48 -24.75
C CYS A 35 25.21 23.68 -23.89
N TYR A 36 24.85 24.95 -23.71
CA TYR A 36 23.78 25.43 -22.86
C TYR A 36 22.78 26.19 -23.71
N LYS A 37 21.49 25.90 -23.51
CA LYS A 37 20.38 26.73 -23.97
C LYS A 37 19.54 27.09 -22.75
N GLU A 38 19.21 28.35 -22.61
CA GLU A 38 18.40 28.88 -21.51
C GLU A 38 17.26 29.71 -22.09
N ILE A 39 16.08 29.57 -21.48
CA ILE A 39 14.96 30.47 -21.68
C ILE A 39 14.41 30.88 -20.33
N GLU A 40 14.03 32.14 -20.23
CA GLU A 40 13.29 32.68 -19.10
C GLU A 40 11.86 32.97 -19.54
N ILE A 41 10.89 32.54 -18.74
CA ILE A 41 9.47 32.73 -19.00
C ILE A 41 8.86 33.38 -17.75
N LEU A 42 8.22 34.53 -17.96
CA LEU A 42 7.54 35.32 -16.92
C LEU A 42 6.04 35.33 -17.19
N SER A 43 5.24 35.12 -16.15
CA SER A 43 3.80 35.32 -16.12
C SER A 43 3.45 36.09 -14.85
N GLU A 44 3.48 37.41 -14.96
CA GLU A 44 3.31 38.33 -13.82
C GLU A 44 2.08 38.01 -12.98
N GLY A 45 2.26 38.05 -11.66
CA GLY A 45 1.19 37.80 -10.70
C GLY A 45 0.79 36.33 -10.56
N SER A 46 1.57 35.38 -11.11
CA SER A 46 1.31 33.97 -10.89
C SER A 46 1.96 33.48 -9.59
N ASN A 47 1.18 32.76 -8.77
CA ASN A 47 1.71 31.99 -7.65
C ASN A 47 2.41 30.71 -8.12
N THR A 48 1.94 30.10 -9.22
CA THR A 48 2.52 28.85 -9.74
C THR A 48 2.52 28.78 -11.26
N LEU A 49 3.64 28.30 -11.81
CA LEU A 49 3.81 28.03 -13.23
C LEU A 49 4.08 26.55 -13.48
N GLY A 50 3.86 26.13 -14.72
CA GLY A 50 3.99 24.74 -15.13
C GLY A 50 3.87 24.66 -16.64
N PHE A 51 4.39 23.58 -17.22
CA PHE A 51 4.47 23.40 -18.66
C PHE A 51 3.88 22.07 -19.07
N VAL A 52 3.18 22.08 -20.21
CA VAL A 52 2.92 20.87 -20.98
C VAL A 52 3.84 20.88 -22.18
N PHE A 53 4.74 19.91 -22.23
CA PHE A 53 5.61 19.69 -23.36
C PHE A 53 4.86 18.90 -24.42
N LYS A 54 4.80 19.43 -25.64
CA LYS A 54 4.37 18.69 -26.81
C LYS A 54 5.31 17.51 -27.07
N SER A 55 6.62 17.79 -27.01
CA SER A 55 7.70 16.84 -27.19
C SER A 55 8.84 17.16 -26.19
N LEU A 56 9.31 16.16 -25.45
CA LEU A 56 10.47 16.23 -24.56
C LEU A 56 11.37 15.02 -24.79
N TYR A 57 11.98 14.96 -25.98
CA TYR A 57 12.97 13.94 -26.31
C TYR A 57 14.35 14.47 -25.97
N LEU A 58 15.04 13.82 -25.05
CA LEU A 58 16.37 14.21 -24.62
C LEU A 58 17.41 13.24 -25.24
N SER A 59 18.53 13.79 -25.70
CA SER A 59 19.71 13.01 -26.11
C SER A 59 20.30 12.24 -24.92
N GLU A 60 21.18 11.28 -25.20
CA GLU A 60 21.64 10.29 -24.21
C GLU A 60 22.27 10.95 -22.98
N ASN A 61 23.03 12.02 -23.20
CA ASN A 61 23.77 12.70 -22.14
C ASN A 61 23.25 14.10 -21.83
N SER A 62 22.08 14.48 -22.34
CA SER A 62 21.49 15.78 -22.03
C SER A 62 20.74 15.79 -20.70
N LYS A 63 20.68 16.99 -20.11
CA LYS A 63 19.95 17.27 -18.88
C LYS A 63 19.11 18.51 -19.08
N LEU A 64 17.83 18.41 -18.75
CA LEU A 64 16.93 19.56 -18.69
C LEU A 64 16.57 19.86 -17.24
N TYR A 65 16.64 21.14 -16.87
CA TYR A 65 16.24 21.63 -15.56
C TYR A 65 15.20 22.72 -15.71
N ILE A 66 14.29 22.80 -14.74
CA ILE A 66 13.37 23.92 -14.60
C ILE A 66 13.58 24.50 -13.21
N ILE A 67 13.91 25.79 -13.15
CA ILE A 67 14.29 26.49 -11.92
C ILE A 67 13.41 27.72 -11.77
N ASN A 68 12.92 27.97 -10.56
CA ASN A 68 12.31 29.26 -10.27
C ASN A 68 13.36 30.39 -10.16
N ASP A 69 12.89 31.63 -10.06
CA ASP A 69 13.75 32.81 -10.11
C ASP A 69 14.80 32.85 -8.98
N ASP A 70 14.36 32.66 -7.74
CA ASP A 70 15.19 32.68 -6.53
C ASP A 70 16.02 31.40 -6.35
N ALA A 71 15.90 30.43 -7.28
CA ALA A 71 16.54 29.12 -7.24
C ALA A 71 16.24 28.31 -5.96
N SER A 72 15.11 28.59 -5.30
CA SER A 72 14.64 27.83 -4.15
C SER A 72 13.95 26.52 -4.55
N TYR A 73 13.58 26.37 -5.82
CA TYR A 73 12.94 25.18 -6.35
C TYR A 73 13.55 24.74 -7.68
N LEU A 74 14.00 23.49 -7.71
CA LEU A 74 14.65 22.86 -8.86
C LEU A 74 13.91 21.57 -9.23
N GLN A 75 13.46 21.50 -10.48
CA GLN A 75 13.03 20.25 -11.09
C GLN A 75 14.09 19.71 -12.05
N GLY A 76 14.23 18.39 -12.03
CA GLY A 76 15.22 17.66 -12.81
C GLY A 76 16.44 17.21 -11.98
N PRO A 77 17.51 16.72 -12.63
CA PRO A 77 17.65 16.67 -14.09
C PRO A 77 16.62 15.76 -14.73
N TYR A 78 15.84 16.30 -15.66
CA TYR A 78 15.15 15.48 -16.63
C TYR A 78 16.19 14.98 -17.63
N THR A 79 16.17 13.68 -17.88
CA THR A 79 17.06 12.96 -18.79
C THR A 79 16.21 12.04 -19.65
N LYS A 80 16.80 11.46 -20.69
CA LYS A 80 16.15 10.44 -21.51
C LYS A 80 15.55 9.29 -20.68
N ASN A 81 16.16 8.95 -19.54
CA ASN A 81 15.73 7.83 -18.70
C ASN A 81 14.72 8.23 -17.60
N THR A 82 14.60 9.52 -17.27
CA THR A 82 13.62 9.98 -16.27
C THR A 82 12.32 10.47 -16.91
N VAL A 83 12.33 10.83 -18.20
CA VAL A 83 11.13 11.21 -18.96
C VAL A 83 10.53 9.94 -19.58
N ASN A 84 9.52 9.37 -18.93
CA ASN A 84 8.87 8.15 -19.39
C ASN A 84 7.82 8.37 -20.50
N LEU A 85 7.24 9.57 -20.54
CA LEU A 85 6.23 9.97 -21.52
C LEU A 85 6.73 11.23 -22.24
N PRO A 86 7.60 11.11 -23.26
CA PRO A 86 8.22 12.26 -23.91
C PRO A 86 7.21 13.11 -24.68
N ASP A 87 6.09 12.54 -25.13
CA ASP A 87 4.99 13.30 -25.70
C ASP A 87 4.00 13.68 -24.60
N LYS A 88 3.55 14.94 -24.56
CA LYS A 88 2.59 15.43 -23.54
C LYS A 88 3.09 15.33 -22.09
N PHE A 89 4.41 15.41 -21.90
CA PHE A 89 5.00 15.48 -20.56
C PHE A 89 4.50 16.72 -19.82
N ILE A 90 4.13 16.58 -18.55
CA ILE A 90 3.66 17.67 -17.70
C ILE A 90 4.74 17.89 -16.62
N SER A 91 5.27 19.11 -16.50
CA SER A 91 6.26 19.41 -15.46
C SER A 91 5.68 19.37 -14.04
N GLY A 92 4.35 19.41 -13.91
CA GLY A 92 3.66 19.78 -12.69
C GLY A 92 3.76 21.29 -12.43
N LEU A 93 3.30 21.70 -11.26
CA LEU A 93 3.39 23.10 -10.82
C LEU A 93 4.73 23.37 -10.14
N ILE A 94 5.18 24.61 -10.28
CA ILE A 94 6.47 25.12 -9.83
C ILE A 94 6.20 26.50 -9.20
N PRO A 95 6.74 26.79 -8.01
CA PRO A 95 6.45 28.01 -7.29
C PRO A 95 7.01 29.25 -8.00
N GLY A 96 6.21 30.30 -8.04
CA GLY A 96 6.58 31.62 -8.52
C GLY A 96 6.10 31.95 -9.93
N GLU A 97 6.27 33.22 -10.30
CA GLU A 97 5.79 33.82 -11.55
C GLU A 97 6.82 33.80 -12.69
N LYS A 98 8.05 33.37 -12.41
CA LYS A 98 9.14 33.38 -13.37
C LYS A 98 9.97 32.11 -13.27
N LEU A 99 10.08 31.39 -14.40
CA LEU A 99 10.80 30.14 -14.52
C LEU A 99 11.89 30.21 -15.57
N ARG A 100 13.00 29.54 -15.32
CA ARG A 100 14.08 29.33 -16.27
C ARG A 100 14.17 27.86 -16.63
N ILE A 101 14.20 27.57 -17.93
CA ILE A 101 14.41 26.21 -18.45
C ILE A 101 15.83 26.15 -19.02
N PHE A 102 16.64 25.25 -18.48
CA PHE A 102 18.02 25.01 -18.90
C PHE A 102 18.13 23.66 -19.60
N LEU A 103 18.63 23.65 -20.83
CA LEU A 103 19.04 22.45 -21.52
C LEU A 103 20.57 22.42 -21.61
N ILE A 104 21.17 21.38 -21.05
CA ILE A 104 22.61 21.11 -21.06
C ILE A 104 22.85 19.88 -21.93
N GLU A 105 23.65 20.00 -22.98
CA GLU A 105 23.97 18.90 -23.90
C GLU A 105 25.48 18.86 -24.20
N PRO A 106 26.09 17.69 -24.41
CA PRO A 106 27.42 17.63 -25.02
C PRO A 106 27.42 18.28 -26.41
N TYR A 107 28.53 18.90 -26.77
CA TYR A 107 28.72 19.54 -28.08
C TYR A 107 28.40 18.61 -29.26
N MET A 108 28.75 17.32 -29.14
CA MET A 108 28.51 16.31 -30.17
C MET A 108 27.05 15.87 -30.30
N GLU A 109 26.21 16.18 -29.31
CA GLU A 109 24.79 15.79 -29.24
C GLU A 109 23.84 16.96 -29.47
N GLN A 110 24.38 18.14 -29.78
CA GLN A 110 23.61 19.34 -30.00
C GLN A 110 22.51 19.12 -31.06
N ASN A 111 21.31 19.62 -30.78
CA ASN A 111 20.12 19.49 -31.64
C ASN A 111 19.62 18.05 -31.85
N ARG A 112 20.11 17.07 -31.08
CA ARG A 112 19.50 15.74 -31.00
C ARG A 112 18.34 15.70 -30.01
N SER A 113 18.35 16.58 -29.00
CA SER A 113 17.19 16.78 -28.14
C SER A 113 16.12 17.62 -28.84
N LYS A 114 14.85 17.28 -28.60
CA LYS A 114 13.65 17.99 -29.06
C LYS A 114 12.83 18.41 -27.84
N VAL A 115 12.79 19.71 -27.57
CA VAL A 115 12.06 20.29 -26.43
C VAL A 115 11.08 21.33 -26.95
N GLU A 116 9.82 20.92 -27.05
CA GLU A 116 8.70 21.73 -27.52
C GLU A 116 7.67 21.88 -26.40
N ILE A 117 7.39 23.11 -25.99
CA ILE A 117 6.31 23.45 -25.07
C ILE A 117 5.07 23.76 -25.89
N SER A 118 3.92 23.23 -25.48
CA SER A 118 2.60 23.51 -26.08
C SER A 118 1.68 24.31 -25.17
N GLN A 119 1.86 24.23 -23.86
CA GLN A 119 1.01 24.97 -22.91
C GLN A 119 1.82 25.43 -21.71
N ILE A 120 1.40 26.54 -21.12
CA ILE A 120 1.92 27.08 -19.87
C ILE A 120 0.75 27.33 -18.91
N SER A 121 0.91 27.02 -17.62
CA SER A 121 -0.09 27.36 -16.62
C SER A 121 0.10 28.78 -16.10
N HIS A 122 -1.00 29.43 -15.71
CA HIS A 122 -1.01 30.59 -14.82
C HIS A 122 -1.84 30.20 -13.59
N GLY A 123 -1.17 29.90 -12.48
CA GLY A 123 -1.83 29.58 -11.21
C GLY A 123 -1.89 30.80 -10.31
N ILE A 124 -3.09 31.21 -9.91
CA ILE A 124 -3.31 32.24 -8.88
C ILE A 124 -3.59 31.63 -7.51
N LEU A 125 -3.91 30.34 -7.44
CA LEU A 125 -4.05 29.63 -6.17
C LEU A 125 -2.67 29.24 -5.66
N ASP A 126 -2.45 29.52 -4.38
CA ASP A 126 -1.14 29.42 -3.78
C ASP A 126 -0.88 28.05 -3.16
N PHE A 127 -0.67 27.05 -4.02
CA PHE A 127 -0.37 25.69 -3.57
C PHE A 127 0.94 25.59 -2.76
N PHE A 128 1.87 26.52 -2.95
CA PHE A 128 3.23 26.47 -2.43
C PHE A 128 3.49 27.44 -1.26
N GLY A 129 2.56 28.35 -0.98
CA GLY A 129 2.70 29.40 0.03
C GLY A 129 3.64 30.55 -0.38
N VAL A 130 3.75 30.87 -1.68
CA VAL A 130 4.63 31.93 -2.19
C VAL A 130 4.05 33.35 -2.11
N GLN A 131 2.72 33.47 -1.99
CA GLN A 131 1.95 34.70 -1.76
C GLN A 131 2.20 35.84 -2.77
N LYS A 132 2.50 35.52 -4.04
CA LYS A 132 2.69 36.51 -5.13
C LYS A 132 1.39 37.19 -5.54
N HIS A 133 0.29 36.43 -5.59
CA HIS A 133 -1.06 36.94 -5.76
C HIS A 133 -1.84 36.67 -4.48
N GLN A 134 -2.30 37.74 -3.83
CA GLN A 134 -3.18 37.60 -2.68
C GLN A 134 -4.60 37.34 -3.16
N TYR A 135 -5.04 36.10 -2.97
CA TYR A 135 -6.42 35.70 -3.17
C TYR A 135 -7.08 35.57 -1.78
N SER A 136 -8.16 36.30 -1.52
CA SER A 136 -8.96 36.12 -0.30
C SER A 136 -9.81 34.87 -0.45
N ILE A 137 -9.21 33.70 -0.20
CA ILE A 137 -9.95 32.45 -0.02
C ILE A 137 -10.47 32.41 1.41
N SER A 138 -11.74 32.04 1.59
CA SER A 138 -12.22 31.66 2.91
C SER A 138 -11.39 30.45 3.40
N GLN A 139 -11.18 30.29 4.70
CA GLN A 139 -10.40 29.14 5.19
C GLN A 139 -11.02 27.78 4.81
N SER A 140 -12.34 27.76 4.53
CA SER A 140 -13.06 26.62 3.98
C SER A 140 -12.75 26.29 2.51
N ASP A 141 -12.09 27.19 1.77
CA ASP A 141 -11.74 27.04 0.35
C ASP A 141 -10.22 26.94 0.13
N CYS A 142 -9.42 26.72 1.18
CA CYS A 142 -7.96 26.66 1.12
C CYS A 142 -7.49 25.32 0.52
N PRO A 143 -6.79 25.30 -0.62
CA PRO A 143 -6.24 24.07 -1.17
C PRO A 143 -4.70 24.07 -1.16
N GLY A 144 -4.08 22.95 -0.80
CA GLY A 144 -2.61 22.80 -0.80
C GLY A 144 -1.96 22.98 0.57
N PHE A 145 -0.74 23.53 0.57
CA PHE A 145 0.08 23.65 1.77
C PHE A 145 -0.60 24.45 2.89
N ASP A 146 -0.55 23.92 4.11
CA ASP A 146 -1.09 24.54 5.34
C ASP A 146 -2.62 24.70 5.39
N CYS A 147 -3.33 24.04 4.48
CA CYS A 147 -4.79 24.06 4.43
C CYS A 147 -5.46 22.94 5.23
N SER A 148 -4.74 21.87 5.57
CA SER A 148 -5.30 20.82 6.42
C SER A 148 -5.72 21.36 7.79
N ALA A 149 -6.79 20.80 8.35
CA ALA A 149 -7.27 21.17 9.69
C ALA A 149 -6.15 21.10 10.74
N ILE A 150 -6.18 22.03 11.71
CA ILE A 150 -5.09 22.21 12.70
C ILE A 150 -4.82 20.99 13.59
N CYS A 151 -5.79 20.09 13.75
CA CYS A 151 -5.60 18.81 14.46
C CYS A 151 -4.88 17.75 13.64
N ASN A 152 -4.67 17.97 12.34
CA ASN A 152 -3.93 17.03 11.51
C ASN A 152 -2.46 17.09 11.85
N GLU A 153 -1.98 16.01 12.44
CA GLU A 153 -0.57 15.83 12.74
C GLU A 153 0.19 15.45 11.47
N ASN A 154 1.34 16.08 11.26
CA ASN A 154 2.25 15.69 10.19
C ASN A 154 2.68 14.24 10.39
N ILE A 155 2.77 13.47 9.30
CA ILE A 155 3.25 12.07 9.37
C ILE A 155 4.61 11.94 10.06
N LYS A 156 5.43 13.00 10.05
CA LYS A 156 6.73 13.05 10.72
C LYS A 156 6.64 12.90 12.24
N CYS A 157 5.50 13.18 12.85
CA CYS A 157 5.24 12.93 14.27
C CYS A 157 5.12 11.42 14.59
N HIS A 158 4.79 10.60 13.58
CA HIS A 158 4.51 9.16 13.70
C HIS A 158 5.65 8.35 13.09
N GLN A 159 6.79 8.31 13.80
CA GLN A 159 8.01 7.68 13.28
C GLN A 159 7.84 6.19 12.98
N ASP A 160 6.91 5.53 13.67
CA ASP A 160 6.62 4.13 13.45
C ASP A 160 5.87 3.89 12.13
N HIS A 161 5.31 4.92 11.50
CA HIS A 161 4.67 4.87 10.17
C HIS A 161 5.58 5.41 9.05
N THR A 162 6.88 5.55 9.31
CA THR A 162 7.84 6.11 8.33
C THR A 162 7.92 5.26 7.07
N LEU A 163 7.79 3.93 7.17
CA LEU A 163 7.87 3.04 6.01
C LEU A 163 6.60 3.12 5.17
N GLU A 164 5.44 3.10 5.82
CA GLU A 164 4.12 3.19 5.17
C GLU A 164 3.96 4.51 4.43
N SER A 165 4.45 5.59 5.04
CA SER A 165 4.54 6.94 4.49
C SER A 165 5.20 7.02 3.10
N LEU A 166 6.19 6.18 2.79
CA LEU A 166 6.97 6.25 1.55
C LEU A 166 6.21 5.73 0.31
N GLY A 167 5.18 4.91 0.50
CA GLY A 167 4.40 4.31 -0.59
C GLY A 167 3.15 5.12 -0.95
N VAL A 168 2.78 6.11 -0.14
CA VAL A 168 1.58 6.92 -0.29
C VAL A 168 1.91 8.18 -1.12
N ALA A 169 1.08 8.47 -2.12
CA ALA A 169 1.26 9.60 -3.03
C ALA A 169 0.01 10.48 -3.11
N LEU A 170 0.23 11.79 -3.28
CA LEU A 170 -0.78 12.72 -3.74
C LEU A 170 -0.99 12.52 -5.24
N MET A 171 -2.24 12.31 -5.65
CA MET A 171 -2.63 12.12 -7.03
C MET A 171 -3.11 13.45 -7.61
N LEU A 172 -2.41 13.88 -8.65
CA LEU A 172 -2.67 15.10 -9.40
C LEU A 172 -3.11 14.74 -10.81
N ARG A 173 -3.85 15.62 -11.47
CA ARG A 173 -4.29 15.41 -12.85
C ARG A 173 -4.41 16.71 -13.62
N LYS A 174 -4.19 16.64 -14.92
CA LYS A 174 -4.67 17.67 -15.85
C LYS A 174 -5.95 17.21 -16.54
N SER A 175 -7.00 17.99 -16.42
CA SER A 175 -8.27 17.83 -17.16
C SER A 175 -8.47 19.05 -18.04
N GLU A 176 -8.63 18.84 -19.35
CA GLU A 176 -8.69 19.94 -20.31
C GLU A 176 -7.53 20.92 -20.08
N ASN A 177 -7.83 22.15 -19.65
CA ASN A 177 -6.85 23.19 -19.36
C ASN A 177 -6.58 23.37 -17.87
N THR A 178 -7.21 22.61 -16.97
CA THR A 178 -7.07 22.85 -15.54
C THR A 178 -6.28 21.71 -14.88
N TYR A 179 -5.43 22.07 -13.93
CA TYR A 179 -4.65 21.15 -13.13
C TYR A 179 -5.26 20.99 -11.75
N TYR A 180 -5.43 19.76 -11.28
CA TYR A 180 -6.14 19.46 -10.05
C TYR A 180 -5.33 18.52 -9.15
N ALA A 181 -5.50 18.66 -7.83
CA ALA A 181 -5.32 17.55 -6.91
C ALA A 181 -6.65 16.84 -6.75
N HIS A 182 -6.57 15.52 -6.72
CA HIS A 182 -7.73 14.69 -7.00
C HIS A 182 -7.92 13.56 -6.00
N GLY A 183 -6.85 13.05 -5.41
CA GLY A 183 -6.95 12.04 -4.36
C GLY A 183 -5.61 11.61 -3.82
N THR A 184 -5.64 10.53 -3.06
CA THR A 184 -4.47 9.83 -2.54
C THR A 184 -4.43 8.42 -3.13
N GLY A 185 -3.21 7.92 -3.37
CA GLY A 185 -2.98 6.55 -3.82
C GLY A 185 -1.82 5.92 -3.06
N THR A 186 -1.69 4.60 -3.15
CA THR A 186 -0.64 3.86 -2.43
C THR A 186 -0.08 2.71 -3.23
N LEU A 187 1.25 2.65 -3.36
CA LEU A 187 1.95 1.49 -3.91
C LEU A 187 1.73 0.27 -3.02
N ILE A 188 1.35 -0.86 -3.63
CA ILE A 188 1.00 -2.09 -2.94
C ILE A 188 1.94 -3.23 -3.37
N ASN A 189 2.38 -4.02 -2.40
CA ASN A 189 3.21 -5.19 -2.64
C ASN A 189 2.38 -6.37 -3.20
N ASN A 190 3.03 -7.28 -3.89
CA ASN A 190 2.42 -8.49 -4.45
C ASN A 190 3.20 -9.75 -4.09
N GLY A 191 2.63 -10.94 -4.36
CA GLY A 191 3.23 -12.23 -4.05
C GLY A 191 4.59 -12.49 -4.69
N LYS A 192 4.92 -11.87 -5.84
CA LYS A 192 6.24 -11.98 -6.47
C LYS A 192 7.29 -11.10 -5.80
N GLN A 193 6.87 -10.07 -5.09
CA GLN A 193 7.74 -9.07 -4.45
C GLN A 193 8.77 -8.49 -5.42
N ASP A 194 8.32 -8.20 -6.65
CA ASP A 194 9.11 -7.77 -7.80
C ASP A 194 9.08 -6.24 -8.02
N PHE A 195 8.53 -5.50 -7.06
CA PHE A 195 8.33 -4.05 -7.13
C PHE A 195 7.50 -3.59 -8.35
N GLU A 196 6.65 -4.46 -8.90
CA GLU A 196 5.68 -4.05 -9.93
C GLU A 196 4.84 -2.86 -9.41
N PRO A 197 4.81 -1.70 -10.11
CA PRO A 197 4.29 -0.43 -9.59
C PRO A 197 2.76 -0.36 -9.57
N ILE A 198 2.15 -1.32 -8.89
CA ILE A 198 0.72 -1.42 -8.64
C ILE A 198 0.37 -0.40 -7.55
N MET A 199 -0.65 0.41 -7.79
CA MET A 199 -1.17 1.39 -6.85
C MET A 199 -2.66 1.13 -6.58
N LEU A 200 -3.02 1.10 -5.30
CA LEU A 200 -4.40 1.09 -4.81
C LEU A 200 -4.90 2.53 -4.66
N THR A 201 -6.13 2.78 -5.11
CA THR A 201 -6.88 4.02 -4.89
C THR A 201 -8.39 3.75 -4.95
N ALA A 202 -9.20 4.80 -4.86
CA ALA A 202 -10.65 4.71 -4.99
C ALA A 202 -11.13 4.86 -6.44
N ILE A 203 -12.30 4.32 -6.79
CA ILE A 203 -12.84 4.43 -8.15
C ILE A 203 -13.22 5.87 -8.43
N HIS A 204 -13.90 6.55 -7.51
CA HIS A 204 -14.30 7.94 -7.74
C HIS A 204 -13.11 8.89 -7.96
N VAL A 205 -11.92 8.53 -7.46
CA VAL A 205 -10.63 9.21 -7.72
C VAL A 205 -10.07 8.95 -9.13
N SER A 206 -10.64 8.06 -9.93
CA SER A 206 -10.13 7.85 -11.30
C SER A 206 -11.13 7.22 -12.28
N SER A 207 -12.42 7.45 -12.05
CA SER A 207 -13.51 6.78 -12.76
C SER A 207 -13.65 7.21 -14.22
N LEU A 208 -13.16 8.40 -14.60
CA LEU A 208 -13.31 9.00 -15.93
C LEU A 208 -12.04 9.71 -16.43
N ILE A 209 -10.87 9.35 -15.87
CA ILE A 209 -9.63 10.14 -16.06
C ILE A 209 -8.73 9.51 -17.12
N LEU A 210 -8.18 10.35 -18.00
CA LEU A 210 -7.02 10.02 -18.83
C LEU A 210 -5.83 9.76 -17.90
N LEU A 211 -5.54 8.49 -17.61
CA LEU A 211 -4.47 8.13 -16.69
C LEU A 211 -3.09 8.65 -17.13
N ASP A 212 -2.87 8.86 -18.43
CA ASP A 212 -1.66 9.48 -18.98
C ASP A 212 -1.42 10.91 -18.51
N SER A 213 -2.47 11.66 -18.12
CA SER A 213 -2.37 13.03 -17.61
C SER A 213 -2.33 13.10 -16.08
N MET A 214 -2.29 11.96 -15.39
CA MET A 214 -2.13 11.90 -13.95
C MET A 214 -0.65 11.96 -13.56
N GLN A 215 -0.38 12.70 -12.49
CA GLN A 215 0.93 12.71 -11.83
C GLN A 215 0.79 12.21 -10.40
N PHE A 216 1.78 11.44 -9.96
CA PHE A 216 1.82 10.82 -8.64
C PHE A 216 3.00 11.44 -7.90
N MET A 217 2.70 12.23 -6.87
CA MET A 217 3.69 12.96 -6.09
C MET A 217 3.97 12.22 -4.78
N PHE A 218 5.18 11.69 -4.65
CA PHE A 218 5.65 10.99 -3.47
C PHE A 218 6.44 11.90 -2.56
N HIS A 219 6.58 11.51 -1.29
CA HIS A 219 7.35 12.23 -0.26
C HIS A 219 6.93 13.70 -0.06
N TYR A 220 5.74 14.08 -0.48
CA TYR A 220 5.19 15.39 -0.18
C TYR A 220 4.74 15.45 1.29
N ARG A 221 5.70 15.64 2.19
CA ARG A 221 5.52 15.57 3.63
C ARG A 221 6.36 16.62 4.33
N SER A 222 5.86 17.12 5.46
CA SER A 222 6.64 18.05 6.29
C SER A 222 7.91 17.36 6.79
N PRO A 223 9.09 17.99 6.69
CA PRO A 223 10.35 17.46 7.21
C PRO A 223 10.40 17.42 8.75
N GLN A 224 9.49 18.12 9.43
CA GLN A 224 9.39 18.22 10.88
C GLN A 224 7.97 17.96 11.38
N CYS A 225 7.83 17.58 12.66
CA CYS A 225 6.53 17.30 13.26
C CYS A 225 5.69 18.59 13.42
N ALA A 226 6.26 19.62 14.05
CA ALA A 226 5.63 20.93 14.22
C ALA A 226 6.71 22.04 14.34
N PRO A 227 6.42 23.30 13.92
CA PRO A 227 5.27 23.67 13.10
C PRO A 227 5.34 22.99 11.71
N THR A 228 4.20 22.90 11.03
CA THR A 228 4.17 22.38 9.66
C THR A 228 5.09 23.20 8.76
N SER A 229 5.88 22.52 7.95
CA SER A 229 6.70 23.15 6.92
C SER A 229 6.53 22.40 5.61
N ASN A 230 6.72 23.10 4.50
CA ASN A 230 6.46 22.52 3.19
C ASN A 230 7.46 21.38 2.88
N GLY A 231 7.03 20.40 2.10
CA GLY A 231 7.81 19.21 1.73
C GLY A 231 8.34 19.26 0.29
N PRO A 232 9.17 18.29 -0.11
CA PRO A 232 9.53 18.11 -1.52
C PRO A 232 8.28 17.86 -2.39
N MET A 233 8.13 18.62 -3.48
CA MET A 233 7.03 18.50 -4.46
C MET A 233 7.53 18.13 -5.86
N ASN A 234 8.84 17.87 -6.01
CA ASN A 234 9.48 17.55 -7.28
C ASN A 234 9.74 16.05 -7.47
N ILE A 235 9.24 15.19 -6.58
CA ILE A 235 9.38 13.74 -6.67
C ILE A 235 8.08 13.17 -7.25
N THR A 236 7.98 13.25 -8.57
CA THR A 236 6.76 12.94 -9.33
C THR A 236 7.03 11.96 -10.47
N VAL A 237 6.03 11.13 -10.76
CA VAL A 237 5.96 10.34 -12.01
C VAL A 237 4.63 10.57 -12.69
N GLN A 238 4.58 10.37 -14.01
CA GLN A 238 3.39 10.61 -14.82
C GLN A 238 2.91 9.33 -15.50
N GLY A 239 1.60 9.17 -15.58
CA GLY A 239 0.96 8.13 -16.36
C GLY A 239 0.74 6.83 -15.60
N ALA A 240 -0.40 6.20 -15.87
CA ALA A 240 -0.76 4.89 -15.36
C ALA A 240 -1.68 4.16 -16.35
N GLU A 241 -1.90 2.87 -16.11
CA GLU A 241 -2.88 2.03 -16.79
C GLU A 241 -3.85 1.40 -15.79
N ASN A 242 -5.06 1.07 -16.23
CA ASN A 242 -6.04 0.39 -15.39
C ASN A 242 -5.67 -1.09 -15.27
N LEU A 243 -5.65 -1.63 -14.04
CA LEU A 243 -5.60 -3.06 -13.82
C LEU A 243 -7.01 -3.61 -13.60
N ASP A 244 -7.70 -3.19 -12.54
CA ASP A 244 -9.07 -3.61 -12.27
C ASP A 244 -9.82 -2.65 -11.33
N ILE A 245 -11.15 -2.75 -11.35
CA ILE A 245 -12.12 -1.89 -10.68
C ILE A 245 -13.17 -2.78 -10.00
N VAL A 246 -13.46 -2.50 -8.72
CA VAL A 246 -14.49 -3.18 -7.92
C VAL A 246 -15.47 -2.16 -7.35
N ALA A 247 -16.60 -2.00 -8.04
CA ALA A 247 -17.62 -1.00 -7.70
C ALA A 247 -18.24 -1.23 -6.32
N GLU A 248 -18.35 -2.49 -5.91
CA GLU A 248 -18.90 -2.92 -4.62
C GLU A 248 -18.05 -2.46 -3.43
N THR A 249 -16.85 -1.96 -3.66
CA THR A 249 -15.94 -1.50 -2.61
C THR A 249 -15.39 -0.11 -2.89
N ASP A 250 -15.77 0.51 -4.01
CA ASP A 250 -15.13 1.73 -4.51
C ASP A 250 -13.59 1.60 -4.62
N LEU A 251 -13.08 0.41 -4.91
CA LEU A 251 -11.62 0.18 -4.99
C LEU A 251 -11.16 -0.01 -6.42
N LYS A 252 -9.94 0.45 -6.69
CA LYS A 252 -9.29 0.35 -7.99
C LYS A 252 -7.81 0.06 -7.85
N LEU A 253 -7.32 -0.85 -8.68
CA LEU A 253 -5.90 -1.03 -8.94
C LEU A 253 -5.54 -0.37 -10.26
N ILE A 254 -4.49 0.43 -10.23
CA ILE A 254 -3.80 0.98 -11.40
C ILE A 254 -2.34 0.54 -11.37
N LYS A 255 -1.68 0.57 -12.52
CA LYS A 255 -0.23 0.35 -12.61
C LYS A 255 0.42 1.61 -13.17
N LEU A 256 1.42 2.13 -12.48
CA LEU A 256 2.14 3.31 -12.97
C LEU A 256 2.97 2.94 -14.21
N ASN A 257 3.02 3.84 -15.19
CA ASN A 257 3.82 3.64 -16.42
C ASN A 257 5.34 3.74 -16.14
N VAL A 258 5.70 4.18 -14.94
CA VAL A 258 7.06 4.25 -14.40
C VAL A 258 7.13 3.38 -13.18
N ASN A 259 8.17 2.57 -13.07
CA ASN A 259 8.46 1.87 -11.83
C ASN A 259 9.30 2.79 -10.91
N PRO A 260 8.74 3.29 -9.77
CA PRO A 260 9.50 4.14 -8.86
C PRO A 260 10.72 3.45 -8.25
N TYR A 261 10.72 2.13 -8.09
CA TYR A 261 11.83 1.39 -7.48
C TYR A 261 13.16 1.55 -8.24
N ASN A 262 13.12 1.61 -9.58
CA ASN A 262 14.32 1.70 -10.42
C ASN A 262 14.46 3.04 -11.16
N ASN A 263 13.52 3.97 -10.96
CA ASN A 263 13.59 5.27 -11.61
C ASN A 263 14.56 6.21 -10.87
N PRO A 264 15.49 6.90 -11.58
CA PRO A 264 16.47 7.78 -10.95
C PRO A 264 15.90 8.91 -10.09
N VAL A 265 14.65 9.34 -10.32
CA VAL A 265 13.93 10.32 -9.49
C VAL A 265 13.86 9.87 -8.02
N PHE A 266 13.83 8.56 -7.77
CA PHE A 266 13.72 7.95 -6.44
C PHE A 266 15.06 7.42 -5.90
N ALA A 267 16.17 7.58 -6.62
CA ALA A 267 17.48 7.06 -6.20
C ALA A 267 17.92 7.58 -4.81
N ASN A 268 17.60 8.83 -4.49
CA ASN A 268 17.85 9.45 -3.19
C ASN A 268 16.60 9.55 -2.31
N ASN A 269 15.45 9.10 -2.82
CA ASN A 269 14.15 9.16 -2.18
C ASN A 269 13.40 7.85 -2.46
N PRO A 270 13.84 6.72 -1.86
CA PRO A 270 13.25 5.42 -2.15
C PRO A 270 11.81 5.37 -1.64
N VAL A 271 10.94 4.70 -2.40
CA VAL A 271 9.56 4.40 -2.00
C VAL A 271 9.45 3.01 -1.37
N SER A 272 8.33 2.77 -0.70
CA SER A 272 7.95 1.44 -0.21
C SER A 272 6.75 0.93 -0.98
N TYR A 273 6.59 -0.40 -1.00
CA TYR A 273 5.41 -1.07 -1.55
C TYR A 273 4.72 -1.76 -0.39
N LEU A 274 3.52 -1.27 -0.06
CA LEU A 274 2.91 -1.56 1.23
C LEU A 274 2.29 -2.94 1.28
N GLY A 275 2.38 -3.55 2.45
CA GLY A 275 1.73 -4.82 2.75
C GLY A 275 0.20 -4.70 2.73
N TRP A 276 -0.47 -5.83 2.63
CA TRP A 276 -1.94 -5.93 2.66
C TRP A 276 -2.38 -7.15 3.45
N SER A 277 -3.63 -7.15 3.91
CA SER A 277 -4.22 -8.24 4.68
C SER A 277 -5.67 -8.46 4.29
N ILE A 278 -6.03 -9.72 4.01
CA ILE A 278 -7.41 -10.18 3.89
C ILE A 278 -7.80 -11.08 5.07
N ILE A 279 -6.99 -11.14 6.13
CA ILE A 279 -7.24 -12.00 7.29
C ILE A 279 -8.49 -11.53 8.03
N ASP A 280 -9.38 -12.47 8.36
CA ASP A 280 -10.50 -12.22 9.25
C ASP A 280 -10.04 -12.26 10.71
N GLN A 281 -9.66 -11.11 11.23
CA GLN A 281 -9.18 -10.96 12.60
C GLN A 281 -9.83 -9.77 13.30
N ASN A 282 -9.76 -9.78 14.64
CA ASN A 282 -10.09 -8.61 15.42
C ASN A 282 -9.03 -7.51 15.20
N ILE A 283 -9.47 -6.30 14.90
CA ILE A 283 -8.61 -5.14 14.64
C ILE A 283 -8.89 -4.12 15.74
N PRO A 284 -8.03 -3.96 16.75
CA PRO A 284 -8.33 -3.13 17.93
C PRO A 284 -8.36 -1.63 17.61
N TYR A 285 -7.62 -1.20 16.59
CA TYR A 285 -7.56 0.16 16.08
C TYR A 285 -7.03 0.14 14.65
N VAL A 286 -7.21 1.24 13.94
CA VAL A 286 -6.70 1.45 12.58
C VAL A 286 -5.93 2.76 12.49
N THR A 287 -5.03 2.84 11.52
CA THR A 287 -4.33 4.07 11.16
C THR A 287 -4.47 4.35 9.68
N GLY A 288 -4.19 5.59 9.27
CA GLY A 288 -4.24 6.00 7.88
C GLY A 288 -3.22 7.10 7.59
N ILE A 289 -2.90 7.28 6.30
CA ILE A 289 -1.97 8.28 5.82
C ILE A 289 -2.58 8.93 4.58
N HIS A 290 -2.78 10.25 4.59
CA HIS A 290 -3.54 10.94 3.55
C HIS A 290 -3.01 12.35 3.26
N HIS A 291 -3.47 12.91 2.14
CA HIS A 291 -3.24 14.30 1.73
C HIS A 291 -4.54 15.11 1.78
N SER A 292 -5.04 15.41 2.98
CA SER A 292 -6.24 16.25 3.13
C SER A 292 -6.05 17.60 2.46
N LEU A 293 -7.02 18.01 1.63
CA LEU A 293 -7.00 19.26 0.86
C LEU A 293 -5.77 19.43 -0.06
N GLY A 294 -5.04 18.34 -0.34
CA GLY A 294 -3.78 18.39 -1.08
C GLY A 294 -2.62 19.00 -0.30
N ASP A 295 -2.68 19.05 1.04
CA ASP A 295 -1.57 19.45 1.92
C ASP A 295 -0.51 18.33 2.05
N VAL A 296 0.60 18.64 2.72
CA VAL A 296 1.61 17.66 3.13
C VAL A 296 0.99 16.47 3.85
N GLN A 297 1.57 15.30 3.67
CA GLN A 297 1.09 14.04 4.22
C GLN A 297 0.81 14.11 5.74
N LYS A 298 -0.42 13.72 6.13
CA LYS A 298 -0.91 13.72 7.51
C LYS A 298 -1.18 12.29 7.98
N PHE A 299 -1.13 12.12 9.31
CA PHE A 299 -1.51 10.88 9.98
C PHE A 299 -2.97 10.92 10.40
N MET A 300 -3.63 9.76 10.34
CA MET A 300 -4.97 9.53 10.87
C MET A 300 -4.95 8.35 11.83
N GLY A 301 -5.63 8.49 12.97
CA GLY A 301 -5.91 7.40 13.90
C GLY A 301 -7.42 7.16 14.01
N GLY A 302 -7.82 5.89 14.04
CA GLY A 302 -9.22 5.49 14.19
C GLY A 302 -9.42 4.35 15.17
N SER A 303 -10.64 4.24 15.69
CA SER A 303 -11.07 3.17 16.60
C SER A 303 -11.13 1.80 15.90
N SER A 304 -11.44 0.75 16.68
CA SER A 304 -11.74 -0.59 16.13
C SER A 304 -12.78 -0.47 15.01
N PRO A 305 -12.46 -0.88 13.76
CA PRO A 305 -13.37 -0.74 12.65
C PRO A 305 -14.47 -1.81 12.72
N SER A 306 -15.65 -1.48 12.24
CA SER A 306 -16.75 -2.43 12.02
C SER A 306 -16.96 -2.71 10.53
N LYS A 307 -17.55 -3.85 10.19
CA LYS A 307 -17.89 -4.21 8.81
C LYS A 307 -19.33 -3.76 8.53
N VAL A 308 -19.52 -2.88 7.55
CA VAL A 308 -20.85 -2.38 7.18
C VAL A 308 -21.15 -2.65 5.70
N THR A 309 -22.44 -2.74 5.37
CA THR A 309 -22.92 -2.81 3.98
C THR A 309 -23.89 -1.66 3.75
N ILE A 310 -23.61 -0.84 2.74
CA ILE A 310 -24.38 0.36 2.40
C ILE A 310 -24.66 0.30 0.91
N ASN A 311 -25.93 0.20 0.50
CA ASN A 311 -26.34 0.10 -0.91
C ASN A 311 -25.53 -0.94 -1.71
N ASP A 312 -25.44 -2.16 -1.19
CA ASP A 312 -24.68 -3.27 -1.80
C ASP A 312 -23.16 -3.02 -1.94
N GLN A 313 -22.64 -1.98 -1.28
CA GLN A 313 -21.20 -1.73 -1.15
C GLN A 313 -20.69 -2.11 0.24
N TYR A 314 -19.42 -2.54 0.32
CA TYR A 314 -18.82 -3.13 1.51
C TYR A 314 -17.68 -2.26 2.06
N PHE A 315 -17.85 -1.78 3.29
CA PHE A 315 -16.92 -0.86 3.92
C PHE A 315 -16.45 -1.34 5.30
N TRP A 316 -15.24 -0.93 5.66
CA TRP A 316 -14.85 -0.71 7.04
C TRP A 316 -15.41 0.64 7.50
N GLU A 317 -16.03 0.67 8.66
CA GLU A 317 -16.51 1.89 9.32
C GLU A 317 -15.74 2.11 10.61
N THR A 318 -15.08 3.26 10.75
CA THR A 318 -14.23 3.61 11.90
C THR A 318 -14.48 5.04 12.36
N HIS A 319 -14.36 5.29 13.67
CA HIS A 319 -14.47 6.63 14.23
C HIS A 319 -13.07 7.22 14.42
N LEU A 320 -12.89 8.47 14.00
CA LEU A 320 -11.63 9.19 14.19
C LEU A 320 -11.30 9.33 15.67
N THR A 321 -10.04 9.02 16.00
CA THR A 321 -9.44 9.28 17.31
C THR A 321 -8.27 10.26 17.22
N ASN A 322 -7.73 10.47 16.01
CA ASN A 322 -6.71 11.47 15.73
C ASN A 322 -6.84 11.96 14.27
N GLY A 323 -6.70 13.28 14.09
CA GLY A 323 -6.77 13.95 12.80
C GLY A 323 -8.20 14.16 12.28
N LEU A 324 -8.25 14.64 11.04
CA LEU A 324 -9.42 14.86 10.23
C LEU A 324 -9.09 14.51 8.78
N LEU A 325 -9.89 13.62 8.21
CA LEU A 325 -9.82 13.33 6.79
C LEU A 325 -10.75 14.27 6.04
N ASP A 326 -10.24 15.01 5.06
CA ASP A 326 -11.00 15.91 4.18
C ASP A 326 -10.93 15.45 2.71
N ILE A 327 -11.56 16.23 1.81
CA ILE A 327 -11.46 16.02 0.36
C ILE A 327 -9.99 15.83 -0.06
N ILE A 328 -9.76 15.09 -1.16
CA ILE A 328 -8.45 14.60 -1.62
C ILE A 328 -7.84 13.50 -0.72
N GLY A 329 -8.38 13.28 0.49
CA GLY A 329 -8.08 12.10 1.31
C GLY A 329 -8.63 10.79 0.72
N SER A 330 -9.54 10.86 -0.26
CA SER A 330 -10.07 9.70 -0.99
C SER A 330 -8.98 8.83 -1.61
N GLY A 331 -9.14 7.51 -1.52
CA GLY A 331 -8.16 6.52 -1.96
C GLY A 331 -6.97 6.31 -1.02
N SER A 332 -6.86 7.08 0.07
CA SER A 332 -5.81 6.86 1.09
C SER A 332 -5.96 5.50 1.79
N PRO A 333 -4.85 4.82 2.14
CA PRO A 333 -4.91 3.49 2.74
C PRO A 333 -5.41 3.51 4.19
N LEU A 334 -6.18 2.47 4.55
CA LEU A 334 -6.46 2.07 5.92
C LEU A 334 -5.54 0.92 6.31
N PHE A 335 -4.83 1.07 7.41
CA PHE A 335 -3.95 0.06 7.96
C PHE A 335 -4.58 -0.66 9.16
N ASP A 336 -4.39 -1.97 9.24
CA ASP A 336 -4.61 -2.72 10.48
C ASP A 336 -3.49 -2.45 11.51
N HIS A 337 -3.64 -3.04 12.70
CA HIS A 337 -2.65 -2.94 13.78
C HIS A 337 -1.26 -3.55 13.44
N ASN A 338 -1.14 -4.26 12.31
CA ASN A 338 0.13 -4.79 11.78
C ASN A 338 0.68 -3.95 10.62
N LYS A 339 0.10 -2.76 10.37
CA LYS A 339 0.49 -1.82 9.29
C LYS A 339 0.28 -2.39 7.88
N ARG A 340 -0.71 -3.28 7.73
CA ARG A 340 -1.10 -3.82 6.43
C ARG A 340 -2.37 -3.16 5.94
N ILE A 341 -2.42 -2.86 4.65
CA ILE A 341 -3.60 -2.30 4.01
C ILE A 341 -4.76 -3.30 4.11
N ILE A 342 -5.88 -2.83 4.64
CA ILE A 342 -7.16 -3.57 4.69
C ILE A 342 -8.26 -2.89 3.87
N GLY A 343 -8.00 -1.67 3.36
CA GLY A 343 -8.93 -0.90 2.55
C GLY A 343 -8.37 0.45 2.11
N ALA A 344 -9.17 1.20 1.37
CA ALA A 344 -8.86 2.58 0.96
C ALA A 344 -10.05 3.51 1.16
N ASN A 345 -9.79 4.79 1.43
CA ASN A 345 -10.81 5.75 1.84
C ASN A 345 -11.83 5.98 0.73
N HIS A 346 -13.10 5.70 1.04
CA HIS A 346 -14.23 6.07 0.20
C HIS A 346 -14.70 7.49 0.55
N GLY A 347 -14.79 7.79 1.84
CA GLY A 347 -15.35 9.04 2.33
C GLY A 347 -15.83 8.90 3.76
N ARG A 348 -16.93 9.56 4.10
CA ARG A 348 -17.50 9.58 5.45
C ARG A 348 -19.02 9.45 5.39
N ARG A 349 -19.64 9.01 6.49
CA ARG A 349 -21.11 9.07 6.59
C ARG A 349 -21.58 10.54 6.51
N PRO A 350 -22.80 10.79 5.98
CA PRO A 350 -23.41 12.10 6.11
C PRO A 350 -23.58 12.50 7.57
N GLY A 351 -23.29 13.76 7.89
CA GLY A 351 -23.59 14.35 9.18
C GLY A 351 -23.39 15.87 9.21
N VAL A 352 -23.34 16.42 10.41
CA VAL A 352 -23.40 17.88 10.64
C VAL A 352 -22.12 18.48 11.22
N ASN A 353 -21.21 17.65 11.77
CA ASN A 353 -20.00 18.10 12.46
C ASN A 353 -18.76 17.48 11.82
N TYR A 354 -18.02 18.28 11.06
CA TYR A 354 -16.78 17.88 10.39
C TYR A 354 -15.56 18.58 11.02
N GLU A 355 -15.56 18.64 12.34
CA GLU A 355 -14.51 19.27 13.11
C GLU A 355 -13.57 18.25 13.73
N CYS A 356 -12.37 18.72 14.05
CA CYS A 356 -11.31 17.95 14.70
C CYS A 356 -11.79 17.20 15.94
N ASN A 357 -11.69 15.86 15.90
CA ASN A 357 -11.98 14.96 17.02
C ASN A 357 -13.33 15.25 17.72
N HIS A 358 -14.33 15.74 16.99
CA HIS A 358 -15.64 16.02 17.57
C HIS A 358 -16.33 14.67 17.92
N PRO A 359 -16.93 14.51 19.11
CA PRO A 359 -17.53 13.23 19.52
C PRO A 359 -18.64 12.73 18.59
N GLU A 360 -19.31 13.66 17.90
CA GLU A 360 -20.35 13.39 16.91
C GLU A 360 -19.86 13.48 15.45
N SER A 361 -18.54 13.46 15.23
CA SER A 361 -17.99 13.37 13.88
C SER A 361 -18.49 12.10 13.19
N PRO A 362 -19.01 12.19 11.96
CA PRO A 362 -19.46 11.02 11.23
C PRO A 362 -18.30 10.04 11.02
N PRO A 363 -18.55 8.72 11.14
CA PRO A 363 -17.50 7.74 10.94
C PRO A 363 -17.05 7.74 9.47
N LEU A 364 -15.78 7.36 9.28
CA LEU A 364 -15.17 7.20 7.98
C LEU A 364 -15.53 5.85 7.38
N LEU A 365 -15.62 5.82 6.05
CA LEU A 365 -15.90 4.62 5.26
C LEU A 365 -14.69 4.31 4.39
N TYR A 366 -14.18 3.09 4.51
CA TYR A 366 -13.07 2.59 3.69
C TYR A 366 -13.50 1.34 2.93
N GLY A 367 -13.34 1.34 1.62
CA GLY A 367 -13.58 0.20 0.76
C GLY A 367 -12.76 -1.01 1.19
N ARG A 368 -13.40 -2.18 1.29
CA ARG A 368 -12.75 -3.39 1.84
C ARG A 368 -11.97 -4.19 0.81
N ILE A 369 -10.66 -4.36 1.00
CA ILE A 369 -9.82 -5.13 0.05
C ILE A 369 -10.22 -6.61 -0.02
N ASP A 370 -10.68 -7.21 1.09
CA ASP A 370 -11.14 -8.61 1.12
C ASP A 370 -12.37 -8.84 0.22
N LYS A 371 -13.18 -7.80 0.02
CA LYS A 371 -14.35 -7.83 -0.87
C LYS A 371 -14.00 -7.55 -2.33
N SER A 372 -12.84 -6.97 -2.61
CA SER A 372 -12.26 -6.82 -3.95
C SER A 372 -11.35 -7.98 -4.35
N TRP A 373 -11.06 -8.90 -3.42
CA TRP A 373 -10.05 -9.93 -3.59
C TRP A 373 -10.26 -10.78 -4.84
N TYR A 374 -11.52 -11.09 -5.18
CA TYR A 374 -11.90 -11.91 -6.35
C TYR A 374 -11.35 -11.40 -7.69
N LYS A 375 -11.06 -10.10 -7.79
CA LYS A 375 -10.43 -9.45 -8.93
C LYS A 375 -8.96 -9.12 -8.67
N PHE A 376 -8.63 -8.73 -7.44
CA PHE A 376 -7.30 -8.24 -7.11
C PHE A 376 -6.26 -9.35 -6.93
N CYS A 377 -6.67 -10.58 -6.60
CA CYS A 377 -5.73 -11.67 -6.36
C CYS A 377 -4.85 -12.01 -7.57
N GLN A 378 -5.34 -11.86 -8.81
CA GLN A 378 -4.51 -12.08 -10.00
C GLN A 378 -3.31 -11.12 -10.10
N PHE A 379 -3.36 -9.99 -9.37
CA PHE A 379 -2.29 -9.00 -9.30
C PHE A 379 -1.52 -9.09 -7.98
N LEU A 380 -2.20 -9.38 -6.87
CA LEU A 380 -1.62 -9.36 -5.52
C LEU A 380 -1.08 -10.73 -5.05
N ASP A 381 -1.62 -11.83 -5.55
CA ASP A 381 -1.11 -13.21 -5.40
C ASP A 381 -1.15 -13.93 -6.77
N PRO A 382 -0.36 -13.45 -7.76
CA PRO A 382 -0.47 -13.88 -9.16
C PRO A 382 -0.14 -15.37 -9.37
N ASP A 383 0.63 -15.97 -8.46
CA ASP A 383 1.02 -17.39 -8.53
C ASP A 383 0.07 -18.28 -7.70
N ASN A 384 -1.00 -17.70 -7.14
CA ASN A 384 -2.00 -18.36 -6.30
C ASN A 384 -1.36 -19.22 -5.18
N GLU A 385 -0.40 -18.62 -4.48
CA GLU A 385 0.37 -19.28 -3.43
C GLU A 385 -0.43 -19.49 -2.14
N GLY A 386 -1.64 -18.95 -2.05
CA GLY A 386 -2.47 -18.94 -0.86
C GLY A 386 -2.02 -17.87 0.15
N ILE A 387 -1.50 -16.74 -0.35
CA ILE A 387 -1.07 -15.63 0.50
C ILE A 387 -2.31 -14.90 1.00
N VAL A 388 -2.38 -14.71 2.32
CA VAL A 388 -3.54 -14.09 3.00
C VAL A 388 -3.19 -12.75 3.64
N ALA A 389 -1.90 -12.52 3.82
CA ALA A 389 -1.35 -11.21 4.13
C ALA A 389 0.12 -11.14 3.69
N LEU A 390 0.59 -9.92 3.49
CA LEU A 390 1.97 -9.63 3.11
C LEU A 390 2.41 -8.36 3.84
N ASN A 391 3.68 -8.29 4.25
CA ASN A 391 4.25 -7.09 4.84
C ASN A 391 4.84 -6.16 3.76
N THR A 392 5.02 -4.89 4.12
CA THR A 392 5.68 -3.87 3.29
C THR A 392 7.08 -4.30 2.86
N ILE A 393 7.44 -4.04 1.60
CA ILE A 393 8.80 -4.21 1.08
C ILE A 393 9.43 -2.85 0.75
N THR A 394 10.75 -2.78 0.93
CA THR A 394 11.59 -1.63 0.56
C THR A 394 12.75 -2.11 -0.31
N ASP A 395 13.65 -2.86 0.30
CA ASP A 395 14.89 -3.39 -0.29
C ASP A 395 15.10 -4.86 0.06
N GLN A 396 14.37 -5.36 1.07
CA GLN A 396 14.38 -6.74 1.51
C GLN A 396 13.03 -7.41 1.23
N VAL A 397 13.09 -8.69 0.87
CA VAL A 397 11.91 -9.55 0.72
C VAL A 397 11.19 -9.62 2.08
N SER A 398 9.89 -9.35 2.07
CA SER A 398 9.03 -9.40 3.25
C SER A 398 8.44 -10.79 3.45
N THR A 399 8.00 -11.05 4.68
CA THR A 399 7.36 -12.32 5.05
C THR A 399 5.98 -12.44 4.39
N LYS A 400 5.80 -13.48 3.58
CA LYS A 400 4.49 -13.95 3.12
C LYS A 400 3.78 -14.65 4.27
N ILE A 401 2.52 -14.30 4.50
CA ILE A 401 1.70 -14.93 5.54
C ILE A 401 0.68 -15.79 4.84
N LYS A 402 0.65 -17.05 5.24
CA LYS A 402 -0.31 -18.05 4.76
C LYS A 402 -1.17 -18.51 5.94
N THR A 403 -2.28 -19.12 5.60
CA THR A 403 -3.10 -19.84 6.57
C THR A 403 -2.32 -21.05 7.08
N GLU A 404 -2.46 -21.42 8.36
CA GLU A 404 -1.76 -22.58 8.94
C GLU A 404 -2.68 -23.36 9.88
N ILE A 405 -2.48 -24.67 10.00
CA ILE A 405 -3.21 -25.51 10.96
C ILE A 405 -2.38 -25.59 12.24
N THR A 406 -2.91 -25.13 13.36
CA THR A 406 -2.30 -25.23 14.69
C THR A 406 -3.02 -26.28 15.53
N GLY A 407 -2.26 -27.12 16.22
CA GLY A 407 -2.77 -28.20 17.07
C GLY A 407 -1.64 -29.13 17.52
N PRO A 408 -1.94 -30.16 18.32
CA PRO A 408 -0.91 -31.08 18.80
C PRO A 408 -0.34 -31.95 17.67
N ASP A 409 0.97 -32.20 17.72
CA ASP A 409 1.63 -33.16 16.80
C ASP A 409 1.35 -34.62 17.15
N LEU A 410 1.01 -34.88 18.42
CA LEU A 410 0.61 -36.19 18.95
C LEU A 410 -0.81 -36.11 19.48
N LEU A 411 -1.73 -36.81 18.81
CA LEU A 411 -3.12 -36.89 19.20
C LEU A 411 -3.31 -38.09 20.13
N CYS A 412 -3.29 -37.87 21.45
CA CYS A 412 -3.52 -38.92 22.46
C CYS A 412 -4.97 -39.00 22.96
N SER A 413 -5.69 -37.88 22.86
CA SER A 413 -7.07 -37.71 23.30
C SER A 413 -7.77 -36.71 22.38
N SER A 414 -9.07 -36.48 22.60
CA SER A 414 -9.83 -35.49 21.83
C SER A 414 -9.13 -34.13 21.88
N SER A 415 -8.75 -33.62 20.72
CA SER A 415 -8.06 -32.33 20.58
C SER A 415 -8.66 -31.52 19.44
N THR A 416 -8.55 -30.20 19.55
CA THR A 416 -9.02 -29.26 18.53
C THR A 416 -7.83 -28.71 17.76
N TYR A 417 -7.92 -28.78 16.44
CA TYR A 417 -7.05 -28.10 15.50
C TYR A 417 -7.72 -26.80 15.08
N THR A 418 -6.95 -25.74 15.01
CA THR A 418 -7.42 -24.40 14.64
C THR A 418 -6.73 -23.98 13.36
N LEU A 419 -7.46 -23.27 12.52
CA LEU A 419 -6.92 -22.64 11.33
C LEU A 419 -6.60 -21.18 11.65
N ASP A 420 -5.32 -20.83 11.61
CA ASP A 420 -4.85 -19.46 11.84
C ASP A 420 -4.80 -18.69 10.52
N ASN A 421 -4.93 -17.36 10.59
CA ASN A 421 -4.93 -16.46 9.44
C ASN A 421 -5.97 -16.82 8.35
N VAL A 422 -7.21 -17.07 8.75
CA VAL A 422 -8.29 -17.41 7.80
C VAL A 422 -8.68 -16.18 6.99
N PRO A 423 -8.72 -16.24 5.64
CA PRO A 423 -9.20 -15.13 4.81
C PRO A 423 -10.67 -14.79 5.10
N ALA A 424 -10.99 -13.50 5.16
CA ALA A 424 -12.34 -13.01 5.32
C ALA A 424 -13.26 -13.46 4.18
N GLY A 425 -14.44 -13.95 4.56
CA GLY A 425 -15.44 -14.45 3.61
C GLY A 425 -15.12 -15.80 2.97
N SER A 426 -14.03 -16.47 3.36
CA SER A 426 -13.75 -17.83 2.93
C SER A 426 -14.60 -18.86 3.67
N THR A 427 -14.76 -20.04 3.07
CA THR A 427 -15.37 -21.21 3.71
C THR A 427 -14.31 -22.27 3.94
N VAL A 428 -14.36 -22.94 5.08
CA VAL A 428 -13.38 -23.96 5.48
C VAL A 428 -14.08 -25.29 5.63
N THR A 429 -13.53 -26.31 4.99
CA THR A 429 -13.89 -27.72 5.23
C THR A 429 -12.66 -28.51 5.66
N TRP A 430 -12.84 -29.51 6.50
CA TRP A 430 -11.77 -30.34 7.03
C TRP A 430 -11.94 -31.78 6.57
N SER A 431 -10.81 -32.47 6.44
CA SER A 431 -10.75 -33.92 6.31
C SER A 431 -9.59 -34.49 7.13
N ALA A 432 -9.75 -35.70 7.64
CA ALA A 432 -8.69 -36.42 8.33
C ALA A 432 -8.52 -37.82 7.72
N ALA A 433 -7.28 -38.16 7.38
CA ALA A 433 -6.95 -39.40 6.67
C ALA A 433 -5.69 -40.07 7.25
N PRO A 434 -5.58 -41.42 7.23
CA PRO A 434 -6.63 -42.36 6.87
C PRO A 434 -7.81 -42.34 7.86
N ALA A 435 -9.04 -42.45 7.35
CA ALA A 435 -10.27 -42.27 8.13
C ALA A 435 -10.36 -43.17 9.38
N PHE A 436 -9.83 -44.40 9.31
CA PHE A 436 -9.86 -45.37 10.40
C PHE A 436 -8.98 -45.01 11.61
N LEU A 437 -8.11 -43.99 11.51
CA LEU A 437 -7.33 -43.49 12.65
C LEU A 437 -8.11 -42.49 13.51
N PHE A 438 -9.20 -41.92 13.00
CA PHE A 438 -9.86 -40.77 13.60
C PHE A 438 -11.32 -41.08 13.97
N THR A 439 -11.80 -40.52 15.07
CA THR A 439 -13.23 -40.60 15.43
C THR A 439 -14.10 -39.69 14.57
N ASN A 440 -13.58 -38.50 14.22
CA ASN A 440 -14.19 -37.57 13.27
C ASN A 440 -13.24 -37.39 12.08
N THR A 441 -13.77 -37.53 10.87
CA THR A 441 -12.97 -37.50 9.63
C THR A 441 -13.31 -36.33 8.71
N SER A 442 -14.31 -35.52 9.07
CA SER A 442 -14.73 -34.34 8.31
C SER A 442 -15.30 -33.28 9.23
N GLY A 443 -15.21 -32.01 8.83
CA GLY A 443 -15.78 -30.89 9.57
C GLY A 443 -15.84 -29.62 8.74
N SER A 444 -16.33 -28.54 9.33
CA SER A 444 -16.37 -27.22 8.72
C SER A 444 -16.10 -26.12 9.75
N GLY A 445 -15.76 -24.92 9.27
CA GLY A 445 -15.40 -23.78 10.10
C GLY A 445 -13.92 -23.73 10.46
N ASN A 446 -13.52 -22.78 11.31
CA ASN A 446 -12.11 -22.48 11.57
C ASN A 446 -11.45 -23.45 12.57
N THR A 447 -12.21 -24.40 13.12
CA THR A 447 -11.72 -25.39 14.08
C THR A 447 -12.20 -26.77 13.72
N PHE A 448 -11.39 -27.79 13.98
CA PHE A 448 -11.71 -29.19 13.77
C PHE A 448 -11.30 -30.02 14.97
N THR A 449 -12.28 -30.67 15.60
CA THR A 449 -12.05 -31.51 16.77
C THR A 449 -12.15 -32.98 16.38
N THR A 450 -11.10 -33.73 16.71
CA THR A 450 -11.04 -35.18 16.48
C THR A 450 -10.27 -35.87 17.60
N ALA A 451 -10.38 -37.19 17.68
CA ALA A 451 -9.69 -38.02 18.65
C ALA A 451 -9.16 -39.29 17.96
N PRO A 452 -8.21 -40.02 18.59
CA PRO A 452 -7.80 -41.31 18.08
C PRO A 452 -8.98 -42.28 18.07
N ALA A 453 -9.13 -43.02 16.97
CA ALA A 453 -9.97 -44.21 16.92
C ALA A 453 -9.27 -45.38 17.64
N SER A 454 -9.62 -46.63 17.30
CA SER A 454 -9.01 -47.82 17.92
C SER A 454 -7.65 -48.22 17.33
N ILE A 455 -7.17 -47.51 16.32
CA ILE A 455 -5.94 -47.81 15.58
C ILE A 455 -5.01 -46.61 15.66
N ASN A 456 -3.72 -46.87 15.85
CA ASN A 456 -2.68 -45.86 15.92
C ASN A 456 -1.87 -45.82 14.62
N GLY A 457 -1.31 -44.66 14.29
CA GLY A 457 -0.46 -44.50 13.12
C GLY A 457 -0.29 -43.05 12.72
N GLN A 458 0.35 -42.85 11.56
CA GLN A 458 0.51 -41.51 10.98
C GLN A 458 -0.78 -41.10 10.28
N GLY A 459 -1.30 -39.93 10.68
CA GLY A 459 -2.47 -39.31 10.09
C GLY A 459 -2.15 -37.94 9.51
N THR A 460 -3.01 -37.48 8.61
CA THR A 460 -2.95 -36.15 8.01
C THR A 460 -4.30 -35.49 8.23
N ILE A 461 -4.27 -34.28 8.77
CA ILE A 461 -5.42 -33.39 8.85
C ILE A 461 -5.27 -32.35 7.74
N THR A 462 -6.28 -32.24 6.89
CA THR A 462 -6.31 -31.32 5.75
C THR A 462 -7.46 -30.34 5.89
N ALA A 463 -7.17 -29.04 5.84
CA ALA A 463 -8.14 -27.97 5.70
C ALA A 463 -8.19 -27.51 4.23
N THR A 464 -9.38 -27.44 3.66
CA THR A 464 -9.64 -26.85 2.34
C THR A 464 -10.31 -25.51 2.56
N ILE A 465 -9.60 -24.43 2.25
CA ILE A 465 -10.09 -23.06 2.29
C ILE A 465 -10.58 -22.70 0.89
N THR A 466 -11.87 -22.47 0.75
CA THR A 466 -12.48 -22.01 -0.51
C THR A 466 -12.80 -20.52 -0.39
N GLY A 467 -12.06 -19.71 -1.14
CA GLY A 467 -12.25 -18.28 -1.25
C GLY A 467 -12.69 -17.87 -2.65
N THR A 468 -12.71 -16.57 -2.87
CA THR A 468 -13.15 -15.97 -4.13
C THR A 468 -12.16 -16.15 -5.29
N CYS A 469 -10.90 -16.46 -5.00
CA CYS A 469 -9.85 -16.70 -6.00
C CYS A 469 -9.52 -18.19 -6.20
N GLY A 470 -10.37 -19.08 -5.67
CA GLY A 470 -10.20 -20.52 -5.75
C GLY A 470 -10.09 -21.18 -4.39
N ALA A 471 -9.73 -22.46 -4.42
CA ALA A 471 -9.55 -23.27 -3.22
C ALA A 471 -8.07 -23.58 -3.00
N THR A 472 -7.61 -23.41 -1.76
CA THR A 472 -6.27 -23.82 -1.31
C THR A 472 -6.42 -24.92 -0.26
N THR A 473 -5.54 -25.92 -0.29
CA THR A 473 -5.52 -26.99 0.71
C THR A 473 -4.26 -26.91 1.54
N ILE A 474 -4.40 -27.12 2.85
CA ILE A 474 -3.31 -27.06 3.82
C ILE A 474 -3.39 -28.34 4.63
N SER A 475 -2.25 -29.00 4.81
CA SER A 475 -2.20 -30.29 5.49
C SER A 475 -1.20 -30.28 6.62
N ARG A 476 -1.57 -30.88 7.75
CA ARG A 476 -0.70 -31.14 8.90
C ARG A 476 -0.59 -32.64 9.12
N ASN A 477 0.62 -33.16 9.12
CA ASN A 477 0.90 -34.54 9.49
C ASN A 477 1.02 -34.62 11.02
N ILE A 478 0.38 -35.62 11.60
CA ILE A 478 0.35 -35.86 13.03
C ILE A 478 0.49 -37.35 13.31
N GLN A 479 0.95 -37.67 14.51
CA GLN A 479 0.88 -39.01 15.05
C GLN A 479 -0.47 -39.20 15.76
N VAL A 480 -1.26 -40.17 15.33
CA VAL A 480 -2.55 -40.51 15.94
C VAL A 480 -2.41 -41.70 16.87
N GLY A 481 -2.70 -41.50 18.15
CA GLY A 481 -2.43 -42.47 19.19
C GLY A 481 -0.93 -42.73 19.39
N PRO A 482 -0.57 -43.71 20.23
CA PRO A 482 0.82 -44.14 20.45
C PRO A 482 1.64 -44.31 19.15
N PRO A 483 2.94 -43.98 19.15
CA PRO A 483 3.85 -44.46 18.12
C PRO A 483 3.77 -45.98 17.99
N THR A 484 3.65 -46.51 16.77
CA THR A 484 3.51 -47.95 16.52
C THR A 484 4.81 -48.75 16.73
N GLY A 485 5.92 -48.08 17.03
CA GLY A 485 7.16 -48.68 17.52
C GLY A 485 8.10 -47.62 18.10
N ILE A 486 8.63 -47.86 19.30
CA ILE A 486 9.68 -47.04 19.92
C ILE A 486 10.95 -47.88 19.94
N ILE A 487 11.98 -47.50 19.17
CA ILE A 487 13.31 -48.11 19.25
C ILE A 487 14.22 -47.10 19.97
N GLY A 488 14.51 -47.35 21.24
CA GLY A 488 15.24 -46.43 22.10
C GLY A 488 14.38 -45.25 22.59
N LEU A 489 14.70 -44.73 23.78
CA LEU A 489 14.04 -43.54 24.32
C LEU A 489 14.92 -42.31 24.08
N SER A 490 14.33 -41.25 23.54
CA SER A 490 14.96 -39.93 23.56
C SER A 490 14.54 -39.17 24.83
N GLN A 491 15.44 -38.35 25.36
CA GLN A 491 15.13 -37.43 26.46
C GLN A 491 13.93 -36.54 26.05
N ASN A 492 12.91 -36.42 26.92
CA ASN A 492 11.65 -35.67 26.73
C ASN A 492 10.60 -36.27 25.77
N GLN A 493 10.58 -37.59 25.57
CA GLN A 493 9.54 -38.24 24.76
C GLN A 493 8.16 -38.23 25.45
N ILE A 494 7.13 -37.77 24.73
CA ILE A 494 5.73 -37.71 25.20
C ILE A 494 5.01 -39.01 24.82
N ILE A 495 4.23 -39.55 25.76
CA ILE A 495 3.59 -40.86 25.68
C ILE A 495 2.11 -40.68 26.05
N CYS A 496 1.20 -41.34 25.33
CA CYS A 496 -0.22 -41.34 25.68
C CYS A 496 -0.49 -42.23 26.91
N ASP A 497 -1.63 -42.04 27.57
CA ASP A 497 -2.02 -42.85 28.73
C ASP A 497 -2.02 -44.36 28.42
N ASN A 498 -1.52 -45.16 29.38
CA ASN A 498 -1.49 -46.64 29.36
C ASN A 498 -0.63 -47.29 28.26
N GLN A 499 0.58 -46.80 28.02
CA GLN A 499 1.53 -47.44 27.11
C GLN A 499 2.57 -48.33 27.80
N TYR A 500 2.97 -49.40 27.10
CA TYR A 500 4.12 -50.24 27.41
C TYR A 500 5.30 -49.84 26.53
N ILE A 501 6.47 -49.61 27.13
CA ILE A 501 7.71 -49.33 26.40
C ILE A 501 8.62 -50.54 26.54
N ASN A 502 9.08 -51.07 25.40
CA ASN A 502 10.09 -52.12 25.38
C ASN A 502 11.42 -51.52 24.92
N LEU A 503 12.43 -51.54 25.79
CA LEU A 503 13.81 -51.33 25.37
C LEU A 503 14.47 -52.68 25.11
N SER A 504 15.22 -52.78 24.02
CA SER A 504 16.21 -53.85 23.88
C SER A 504 17.34 -53.58 24.89
N SER A 505 17.78 -54.61 25.60
CA SER A 505 18.89 -54.49 26.53
C SER A 505 20.15 -54.04 25.79
N GLU A 506 20.75 -52.94 26.22
CA GLU A 506 22.12 -52.62 25.85
C GLU A 506 23.05 -53.63 26.54
N PHE A 507 23.98 -54.21 25.78
CA PHE A 507 24.92 -55.23 26.28
C PHE A 507 25.63 -54.74 27.56
N GLY A 508 25.36 -55.42 28.69
CA GLY A 508 26.08 -55.23 29.95
C GLY A 508 25.30 -54.59 31.10
N TYR A 509 24.08 -54.09 30.89
CA TYR A 509 23.23 -53.57 31.97
C TYR A 509 22.26 -54.65 32.48
N LEU A 510 22.19 -54.82 33.81
CA LEU A 510 21.35 -55.86 34.47
C LEU A 510 20.03 -55.30 35.04
N SER A 511 19.89 -53.98 35.14
CA SER A 511 18.70 -53.32 35.69
C SER A 511 18.60 -51.88 35.19
N TYR A 512 17.36 -51.39 35.01
CA TYR A 512 17.05 -50.03 34.59
C TYR A 512 16.15 -49.35 35.64
N ASN A 513 16.51 -48.13 36.04
CA ASN A 513 15.66 -47.28 36.87
C ASN A 513 14.95 -46.25 36.02
N TRP A 514 13.62 -46.25 36.11
CA TRP A 514 12.75 -45.39 35.33
C TRP A 514 12.19 -44.26 36.18
N THR A 515 12.32 -43.02 35.70
CA THR A 515 11.68 -41.85 36.30
C THR A 515 10.77 -41.22 35.25
N VAL A 516 9.48 -41.05 35.58
CA VAL A 516 8.49 -40.39 34.73
C VAL A 516 8.15 -39.04 35.35
N LEU A 517 8.22 -37.97 34.56
CA LEU A 517 7.80 -36.64 34.99
C LEU A 517 6.35 -36.42 34.55
N GLY A 518 5.43 -36.20 35.50
CA GLY A 518 4.02 -35.93 35.21
C GLY A 518 3.10 -37.16 35.08
N GLY A 519 3.57 -38.36 35.46
CA GLY A 519 2.78 -39.59 35.48
C GLY A 519 3.34 -40.63 36.46
N THR A 520 2.75 -41.82 36.52
CA THR A 520 3.20 -42.92 37.37
C THR A 520 3.51 -44.16 36.54
N VAL A 521 4.64 -44.82 36.83
CA VAL A 521 4.92 -46.14 36.25
C VAL A 521 3.97 -47.13 36.91
N VAL A 522 3.03 -47.67 36.13
CA VAL A 522 1.98 -48.56 36.65
C VAL A 522 2.53 -49.97 36.94
N SER A 523 3.53 -50.43 36.18
CA SER A 523 4.29 -51.68 36.43
C SER A 523 5.60 -51.69 35.63
N GLY A 524 6.61 -52.49 36.04
CA GLY A 524 7.81 -52.75 35.22
C GLY A 524 9.08 -51.93 35.51
N GLN A 525 9.42 -51.63 36.78
CA GLN A 525 10.81 -51.27 37.10
C GLN A 525 11.69 -52.52 36.99
N GLY A 526 12.74 -52.45 36.17
CA GLY A 526 13.22 -53.61 35.42
C GLY A 526 13.92 -54.70 36.25
N THR A 527 13.74 -55.94 35.82
CA THR A 527 14.86 -56.87 35.63
C THR A 527 14.80 -57.38 34.18
N ALA A 528 15.97 -57.64 33.60
CA ALA A 528 16.17 -57.97 32.19
C ALA A 528 15.30 -59.12 31.66
#